data_AF-A0A0Q7J7D0-F1
#
_entry.id   AF-A0A0Q7J7D0-F1
#
_cell.length_a   1.000
_cell.length_b   1.000
_cell.length_c   1.000
_cell.angle_alpha   90.00
_cell.angle_beta   90.00
_cell.angle_gamma   90.00
#
_symmetry.space_group_name_H-M   'P 1'
#
loop_
_entity.id
_entity.type
_entity.pdbx_description
1 polymer ?
#
loop_
_entity_poly.entity_id
_entity_poly.type
_entity_poly.pdbx_seq_one_letter_code
_entity_poly.pdbx_strand_id
1 'polypeptide(L)'
;MKKKLAITGIVVCTLIVCILTISLYLWFSFKPGFVYENGTWNYVSYDAGAGRRVNPINVKKDEFKVLKYSDFARDNNSVFFKNHKVEGSDPETFKIISTKGRNHYAKDKNNVYIYDSNDWSIFKVINADPDSFKVLEYPYSKDKNDAYCGSLPLFVDDVSKFEVIERARFSTLSSFNSFLGKENDPREKSSEYERNKHEYNRKKYGFITESVIYSEDGKAKTDKLTYIGYKLVEDKR
;
A
#
# COMPACT_ATOMS: atom_id res chain seq x y z
N MET A 1 14.61 -4.57 -63.93
CA MET A 1 13.48 -4.46 -62.98
C MET A 1 13.73 -5.12 -61.61
N LYS A 2 14.30 -6.33 -61.51
CA LYS A 2 14.45 -7.06 -60.23
C LYS A 2 15.28 -6.34 -59.13
N LYS A 3 16.34 -5.59 -59.48
CA LYS A 3 17.19 -4.87 -58.50
C LYS A 3 16.47 -3.71 -57.78
N LYS A 4 15.60 -2.95 -58.47
CA LYS A 4 14.84 -1.85 -57.86
C LYS A 4 13.86 -2.35 -56.81
N LEU A 5 13.19 -3.49 -57.08
CA LEU A 5 12.22 -4.11 -56.17
C LEU A 5 12.87 -4.64 -54.87
N ALA A 6 14.09 -5.16 -54.97
CA ALA A 6 14.86 -5.64 -53.81
C ALA A 6 15.33 -4.48 -52.91
N ILE A 7 15.73 -3.35 -53.51
CA ILE A 7 16.17 -2.16 -52.75
C ILE A 7 14.98 -1.52 -52.02
N THR A 8 13.80 -1.42 -52.64
CA THR A 8 12.59 -0.93 -51.95
C THR A 8 12.15 -1.88 -50.83
N GLY A 9 12.23 -3.20 -51.03
CA GLY A 9 11.91 -4.17 -49.97
C GLY A 9 12.83 -4.07 -48.74
N ILE A 10 14.14 -3.91 -48.96
CA ILE A 10 15.11 -3.74 -47.86
C ILE A 10 14.86 -2.43 -47.10
N VAL A 11 14.66 -1.31 -47.80
CA VAL A 11 14.41 0.00 -47.17
C VAL A 11 13.12 -0.02 -46.33
N VAL A 12 12.05 -0.66 -46.82
CA VAL A 12 10.79 -0.81 -46.07
C VAL A 12 10.99 -1.67 -44.82
N CYS A 13 11.70 -2.80 -44.91
CA CYS A 13 12.03 -3.63 -43.74
C CYS A 13 12.84 -2.85 -42.69
N THR A 14 13.87 -2.11 -43.10
CA THR A 14 14.69 -1.33 -42.16
C THR A 14 13.87 -0.24 -41.47
N LEU A 15 12.97 0.43 -42.21
CA LEU A 15 12.08 1.46 -41.64
C LEU A 15 11.13 0.85 -40.61
N ILE A 16 10.54 -0.32 -40.88
CA ILE A 16 9.65 -1.03 -39.95
C ILE A 16 10.41 -1.44 -38.69
N VAL A 17 11.62 -1.99 -38.82
CA VAL A 17 12.46 -2.34 -37.67
C VAL A 17 12.82 -1.10 -36.84
N CYS A 18 13.15 0.02 -37.48
CA CYS A 18 13.38 1.30 -36.78
C CYS A 18 12.13 1.80 -36.04
N ILE A 19 10.94 1.73 -36.66
CA ILE A 19 9.69 2.15 -36.00
C ILE A 19 9.37 1.24 -34.82
N LEU A 20 9.54 -0.08 -34.97
CA LEU A 20 9.30 -1.03 -33.88
C LEU A 20 10.29 -0.86 -32.73
N THR A 21 11.56 -0.60 -33.02
CA THR A 21 12.57 -0.35 -31.98
C THR A 21 12.34 0.98 -31.26
N ILE A 22 12.00 2.05 -31.97
CA ILE A 22 11.60 3.34 -31.38
C ILE A 22 10.32 3.18 -30.55
N SER A 23 9.31 2.50 -31.07
CA SER A 23 8.05 2.26 -30.36
C SER A 23 8.28 1.43 -29.10
N LEU A 24 9.13 0.40 -29.16
CA LEU A 24 9.54 -0.38 -28.00
C LEU A 24 10.27 0.49 -26.98
N TYR A 25 11.20 1.35 -27.43
CA TYR A 25 11.93 2.29 -26.57
C TYR A 25 10.99 3.28 -25.88
N LEU A 26 10.05 3.87 -26.62
CA LEU A 26 9.02 4.75 -26.07
C LEU A 26 8.16 3.99 -25.03
N TRP A 27 7.76 2.77 -25.33
CA TRP A 27 6.96 1.94 -24.42
C TRP A 27 7.69 1.58 -23.11
N PHE A 28 9.03 1.49 -23.14
CA PHE A 28 9.84 1.35 -21.92
C PHE A 28 10.08 2.69 -21.21
N SER A 29 10.19 3.80 -21.92
CA SER A 29 10.38 5.14 -21.33
C SER A 29 9.14 5.64 -20.59
N PHE A 30 7.92 5.26 -20.99
CA PHE A 30 6.66 5.70 -20.37
C PHE A 30 6.20 4.86 -19.17
N LYS A 31 7.11 4.25 -18.41
CA LYS A 31 6.75 3.57 -17.16
C LYS A 31 7.13 4.39 -15.94
N PRO A 32 6.22 4.60 -14.98
CA PRO A 32 6.60 5.22 -13.72
C PRO A 32 7.61 4.35 -12.97
N GLY A 33 8.49 4.97 -12.20
CA GLY A 33 9.50 4.26 -11.44
C GLY A 33 10.69 5.12 -11.03
N PHE A 34 11.63 4.49 -10.33
CA PHE A 34 12.86 5.13 -9.88
C PHE A 34 13.88 5.27 -11.02
N VAL A 35 14.39 6.48 -11.21
CA VAL A 35 15.39 6.85 -12.22
C VAL A 35 16.47 7.72 -11.57
N TYR A 36 17.73 7.41 -11.86
CA TYR A 36 18.86 8.26 -11.44
C TYR A 36 19.16 9.28 -12.53
N GLU A 37 18.86 10.55 -12.27
CA GLU A 37 19.11 11.67 -13.20
C GLU A 37 19.49 12.93 -12.42
N ASN A 38 20.31 13.80 -13.02
CA ASN A 38 20.74 15.07 -12.43
C ASN A 38 21.42 14.91 -11.05
N GLY A 39 22.16 13.82 -10.84
CA GLY A 39 22.92 13.58 -9.62
C GLY A 39 22.11 13.08 -8.41
N THR A 40 20.82 12.75 -8.60
CA THR A 40 19.98 12.19 -7.54
C THR A 40 19.07 11.08 -8.07
N TRP A 41 18.61 10.21 -7.17
CA TRP A 41 17.47 9.34 -7.44
C TRP A 41 16.17 10.15 -7.43
N ASN A 42 15.30 9.83 -8.39
CA ASN A 42 13.98 10.44 -8.56
C ASN A 42 12.94 9.34 -8.75
N TYR A 43 11.72 9.54 -8.27
CA TYR A 43 10.56 8.78 -8.74
C TYR A 43 9.86 9.57 -9.85
N VAL A 44 9.89 9.00 -11.05
CA VAL A 44 9.28 9.57 -12.25
C VAL A 44 7.87 9.01 -12.39
N SER A 45 6.90 9.87 -12.66
CA SER A 45 5.53 9.48 -12.98
C SER A 45 4.97 10.27 -14.16
N TYR A 46 3.81 9.84 -14.65
CA TYR A 46 3.14 10.43 -15.79
C TYR A 46 1.70 10.78 -15.41
N ASP A 47 1.34 12.03 -15.61
CA ASP A 47 0.00 12.56 -15.38
C ASP A 47 -0.59 13.04 -16.72
N ALA A 48 -1.87 12.76 -16.98
CA ALA A 48 -2.48 13.04 -18.28
C ALA A 48 -2.53 14.56 -18.59
N GLY A 49 -2.57 15.41 -17.57
CA GLY A 49 -2.56 16.87 -17.71
C GLY A 49 -1.17 17.50 -17.66
N ALA A 50 -0.27 17.01 -16.80
CA ALA A 50 1.04 17.60 -16.59
C ALA A 50 2.20 16.89 -17.31
N GLY A 51 1.96 15.74 -17.94
CA GLY A 51 3.00 14.93 -18.55
C GLY A 51 3.96 14.31 -17.53
N ARG A 52 5.26 14.37 -17.80
CA ARG A 52 6.31 13.76 -16.97
C ARG A 52 6.52 14.55 -15.68
N ARG A 53 6.31 13.92 -14.53
CA ARG A 53 6.61 14.45 -13.20
C ARG A 53 7.86 13.78 -12.63
N VAL A 54 8.73 14.58 -12.01
CA VAL A 54 9.99 14.12 -11.40
C VAL A 54 9.95 14.49 -9.93
N ASN A 55 10.03 13.49 -9.05
CA ASN A 55 10.02 13.69 -7.61
C ASN A 55 11.39 13.25 -7.03
N PRO A 56 12.26 14.18 -6.62
CA PRO A 56 13.56 13.84 -6.05
C PRO A 56 13.42 13.09 -4.72
N ILE A 57 14.24 12.05 -4.52
CA ILE A 57 14.32 11.26 -3.27
C ILE A 57 15.47 11.73 -2.36
N ASN A 58 16.46 12.43 -2.92
CA ASN A 58 17.63 13.00 -2.24
C ASN A 58 18.40 12.01 -1.36
N VAL A 59 18.90 10.94 -1.99
CA VAL A 59 19.63 9.84 -1.36
C VAL A 59 20.93 9.58 -2.10
N LYS A 60 21.94 9.08 -1.38
CA LYS A 60 23.24 8.71 -1.96
C LYS A 60 23.06 7.60 -2.99
N LYS A 61 23.72 7.75 -4.14
CA LYS A 61 23.56 6.87 -5.31
C LYS A 61 23.75 5.39 -4.97
N ASP A 62 24.85 5.06 -4.30
CA ASP A 62 25.34 3.67 -4.16
C ASP A 62 24.62 2.89 -3.07
N GLU A 63 23.81 3.56 -2.26
CA GLU A 63 23.04 2.93 -1.18
C GLU A 63 21.61 2.57 -1.62
N PHE A 64 21.15 3.10 -2.76
CA PHE A 64 19.76 2.97 -3.20
C PHE A 64 19.52 1.72 -4.03
N LYS A 65 18.55 0.92 -3.60
CA LYS A 65 18.14 -0.32 -4.27
C LYS A 65 16.65 -0.31 -4.55
N VAL A 66 16.30 -0.36 -5.83
CA VAL A 66 14.91 -0.57 -6.27
C VAL A 66 14.50 -2.01 -5.92
N LEU A 67 13.35 -2.13 -5.27
CA LEU A 67 12.75 -3.39 -4.85
C LEU A 67 11.78 -3.91 -5.92
N LYS A 68 11.15 -5.05 -5.63
CA LYS A 68 10.18 -5.69 -6.53
C LYS A 68 9.06 -4.73 -6.92
N TYR A 69 8.55 -4.87 -8.15
CA TYR A 69 7.43 -4.09 -8.71
C TYR A 69 7.71 -2.60 -8.96
N SER A 70 8.97 -2.14 -8.84
CA SER A 70 9.44 -0.79 -9.22
C SER A 70 8.82 0.40 -8.48
N ASP A 71 7.79 0.17 -7.66
CA ASP A 71 7.17 1.17 -6.80
C ASP A 71 7.85 1.30 -5.43
N PHE A 72 8.69 0.34 -5.06
CA PHE A 72 9.46 0.39 -3.82
C PHE A 72 10.94 0.49 -4.08
N ALA A 73 11.63 1.18 -3.18
CA ALA A 73 13.07 1.19 -3.09
C ALA A 73 13.49 1.27 -1.62
N ARG A 74 14.77 1.04 -1.35
CA ARG A 74 15.34 1.26 -0.02
C ARG A 74 16.76 1.80 -0.14
N ASP A 75 17.17 2.54 0.88
CA ASP A 75 18.58 2.72 1.20
C ASP A 75 18.90 1.97 2.51
N ASN A 76 20.04 2.28 3.13
CA ASN A 76 20.44 1.66 4.41
C ASN A 76 19.58 2.12 5.61
N ASN A 77 18.86 3.24 5.49
CA ASN A 77 18.18 3.92 6.60
C ASN A 77 16.65 3.98 6.43
N SER A 78 16.15 3.90 5.19
CA SER A 78 14.76 4.18 4.85
C SER A 78 14.27 3.26 3.73
N VAL A 79 12.98 2.90 3.82
CA VAL A 79 12.22 2.36 2.69
C VAL A 79 11.43 3.51 2.05
N PHE A 80 11.33 3.46 0.73
CA PHE A 80 10.58 4.41 -0.09
C PHE A 80 9.50 3.65 -0.84
N PHE A 81 8.28 4.15 -0.78
CA PHE A 81 7.19 3.80 -1.68
C PHE A 81 6.95 4.99 -2.59
N LYS A 82 7.32 4.84 -3.87
CA LYS A 82 7.34 5.90 -4.87
C LYS A 82 8.18 7.08 -4.39
N ASN A 83 7.60 8.27 -4.29
CA ASN A 83 8.25 9.46 -3.75
C ASN A 83 8.10 9.65 -2.24
N HIS A 84 7.45 8.71 -1.53
CA HIS A 84 7.20 8.82 -0.10
C HIS A 84 8.12 7.91 0.69
N LYS A 85 8.72 8.45 1.75
CA LYS A 85 9.41 7.65 2.76
C LYS A 85 8.37 6.89 3.60
N VAL A 86 8.61 5.61 3.82
CA VAL A 86 7.77 4.74 4.66
C VAL A 86 8.24 4.89 6.10
N GLU A 87 7.57 5.74 6.87
CA GLU A 87 8.01 6.10 8.22
C GLU A 87 8.01 4.92 9.20
N GLY A 88 9.09 4.82 9.97
CA GLY A 88 9.30 3.75 10.95
C GLY A 88 9.44 2.35 10.34
N SER A 89 9.82 2.26 9.06
CA SER A 89 10.17 1.01 8.40
C SER A 89 11.58 0.54 8.74
N ASP A 90 11.77 -0.78 8.74
CA ASP A 90 13.09 -1.41 8.83
C ASP A 90 13.56 -1.81 7.43
N PRO A 91 14.53 -1.09 6.82
CA PRO A 91 14.92 -1.32 5.44
C PRO A 91 15.52 -2.69 5.20
N GLU A 92 16.29 -3.20 6.16
CA GLU A 92 17.02 -4.46 6.07
C GLU A 92 16.06 -5.64 5.87
N THR A 93 14.98 -5.67 6.66
CA THR A 93 14.00 -6.76 6.71
C THR A 93 12.75 -6.52 5.87
N PHE A 94 12.59 -5.34 5.27
CA PHE A 94 11.42 -4.99 4.46
C PHE A 94 11.25 -5.91 3.25
N LYS A 95 10.05 -6.47 3.11
CA LYS A 95 9.67 -7.35 2.01
C LYS A 95 8.24 -7.08 1.56
N ILE A 96 8.06 -7.05 0.25
CA ILE A 96 6.75 -7.00 -0.37
C ILE A 96 6.17 -8.41 -0.34
N ILE A 97 5.04 -8.58 0.34
CA ILE A 97 4.33 -9.87 0.47
C ILE A 97 3.14 -9.98 -0.51
N SER A 98 2.94 -8.95 -1.33
CA SER A 98 2.06 -8.95 -2.49
C SER A 98 2.45 -10.03 -3.51
N THR A 99 1.45 -10.68 -4.09
CA THR A 99 1.64 -11.55 -5.25
C THR A 99 1.34 -10.77 -6.53
N LYS A 100 1.85 -11.19 -7.70
CA LYS A 100 1.71 -10.42 -8.95
C LYS A 100 0.23 -10.03 -9.19
N GLY A 101 -0.04 -8.71 -9.18
CA GLY A 101 -1.35 -8.13 -9.43
C GLY A 101 -2.40 -8.36 -8.33
N ARG A 102 -2.03 -8.90 -7.16
CA ARG A 102 -2.95 -9.21 -6.06
C ARG A 102 -2.31 -8.88 -4.71
N ASN A 103 -3.15 -8.41 -3.78
CA ASN A 103 -2.81 -8.20 -2.38
C ASN A 103 -1.73 -7.15 -2.14
N HIS A 104 -2.16 -5.91 -1.96
CA HIS A 104 -1.40 -4.69 -1.76
C HIS A 104 -0.64 -4.62 -0.40
N TYR A 105 0.25 -5.58 -0.09
CA TYR A 105 0.86 -5.70 1.25
C TYR A 105 2.38 -5.81 1.25
N ALA A 106 3.01 -5.21 2.26
CA ALA A 106 4.42 -5.36 2.59
C ALA A 106 4.59 -5.55 4.10
N LYS A 107 5.73 -6.07 4.54
CA LYS A 107 6.07 -6.15 5.96
C LYS A 107 7.56 -6.02 6.19
N ASP A 108 7.93 -5.60 7.38
CA ASP A 108 9.28 -5.71 7.92
C ASP A 108 9.23 -6.51 9.23
N LYS A 109 10.32 -6.57 10.00
CA LYS A 109 10.36 -7.31 11.27
C LYS A 109 9.44 -6.74 12.37
N ASN A 110 9.05 -5.47 12.25
CA ASN A 110 8.31 -4.72 13.29
C ASN A 110 6.88 -4.38 12.87
N ASN A 111 6.60 -4.25 11.57
CA ASN A 111 5.34 -3.72 11.08
C ASN A 111 4.85 -4.45 9.82
N VAL A 112 3.53 -4.39 9.63
CA VAL A 112 2.86 -4.73 8.36
C VAL A 112 2.31 -3.45 7.73
N TYR A 113 2.34 -3.40 6.41
CA TYR A 113 1.89 -2.27 5.60
C TYR A 113 0.92 -2.72 4.53
N ILE A 114 -0.06 -1.87 4.25
CA ILE A 114 -0.92 -1.95 3.08
C ILE A 114 -0.70 -0.71 2.21
N TYR A 115 -0.68 -0.87 0.88
CA TYR A 115 -0.37 0.23 -0.04
C TYR A 115 -1.17 0.18 -1.34
N ASP A 116 -1.68 1.29 -1.84
CA ASP A 116 -2.34 1.33 -3.15
C ASP A 116 -1.48 2.10 -4.17
N SER A 117 -1.08 1.39 -5.24
CA SER A 117 -0.26 1.98 -6.30
C SER A 117 -1.02 3.01 -7.13
N ASN A 118 -2.36 3.04 -7.12
CA ASN A 118 -3.14 4.02 -7.87
C ASN A 118 -3.19 5.36 -7.15
N ASP A 119 -3.43 5.35 -5.83
CA ASP A 119 -3.53 6.56 -5.02
C ASP A 119 -2.22 6.96 -4.32
N TRP A 120 -1.16 6.16 -4.48
CA TRP A 120 0.18 6.36 -3.91
C TRP A 120 0.21 6.34 -2.38
N SER A 121 -0.81 5.74 -1.77
CA SER A 121 -0.93 5.65 -0.33
C SER A 121 -0.23 4.40 0.22
N ILE A 122 0.33 4.53 1.41
CA ILE A 122 0.86 3.41 2.19
C ILE A 122 0.58 3.66 3.67
N PHE A 123 0.03 2.65 4.34
CA PHE A 123 -0.38 2.73 5.73
C PHE A 123 0.14 1.52 6.49
N LYS A 124 0.55 1.74 7.75
CA LYS A 124 0.77 0.64 8.70
C LYS A 124 -0.57 0.00 9.03
N VAL A 125 -0.62 -1.33 9.02
CA VAL A 125 -1.75 -2.09 9.57
C VAL A 125 -1.65 -2.03 11.09
N ILE A 126 -2.67 -1.45 11.73
CA ILE A 126 -2.63 -1.09 13.14
C ILE A 126 -2.57 -2.35 14.00
N ASN A 127 -1.58 -2.42 14.89
CA ASN A 127 -1.36 -3.54 15.83
C ASN A 127 -1.18 -4.92 15.17
N ALA A 128 -0.88 -4.98 13.87
CA ALA A 128 -0.60 -6.23 13.19
C ALA A 128 0.72 -6.86 13.68
N ASP A 129 0.68 -8.16 13.97
CA ASP A 129 1.82 -9.00 14.28
C ASP A 129 2.48 -9.49 12.97
N PRO A 130 3.66 -8.98 12.59
CA PRO A 130 4.27 -9.30 11.30
C PRO A 130 4.64 -10.77 11.13
N ASP A 131 4.90 -11.49 12.21
CA ASP A 131 5.36 -12.88 12.17
C ASP A 131 4.22 -13.84 11.82
N SER A 132 3.03 -13.59 12.37
CA SER A 132 1.83 -14.40 12.15
C SER A 132 0.89 -13.87 11.06
N PHE A 133 1.16 -12.69 10.49
CA PHE A 133 0.33 -12.06 9.47
C PHE A 133 0.18 -12.90 8.19
N LYS A 134 -1.08 -13.10 7.79
CA LYS A 134 -1.51 -13.82 6.59
C LYS A 134 -2.53 -12.98 5.82
N VAL A 135 -2.24 -12.75 4.55
CA VAL A 135 -3.23 -12.16 3.65
C VAL A 135 -4.22 -13.24 3.23
N LEU A 136 -5.51 -12.98 3.41
CA LEU A 136 -6.57 -13.90 3.01
C LEU A 136 -7.00 -13.56 1.57
N GLU A 137 -7.51 -12.34 1.39
CA GLU A 137 -7.96 -11.80 0.12
C GLU A 137 -8.00 -10.29 0.24
N TYR A 138 -7.52 -9.51 -0.72
CA TYR A 138 -7.62 -8.05 -0.61
C TYR A 138 -9.08 -7.56 -0.47
N PRO A 139 -9.42 -6.77 0.56
CA PRO A 139 -8.52 -6.11 1.52
C PRO A 139 -8.41 -6.78 2.90
N TYR A 140 -8.88 -8.00 3.06
CA TYR A 140 -8.85 -8.79 4.29
C TYR A 140 -7.53 -9.53 4.54
N SER A 141 -7.14 -9.53 5.81
CA SER A 141 -5.99 -10.27 6.32
C SER A 141 -6.24 -10.67 7.77
N LYS A 142 -5.38 -11.51 8.34
CA LYS A 142 -5.41 -11.85 9.75
C LYS A 142 -4.04 -12.19 10.28
N ASP A 143 -3.86 -12.12 11.58
CA ASP A 143 -2.70 -12.64 12.28
C ASP A 143 -3.15 -13.52 13.46
N LYS A 144 -2.31 -13.71 14.48
CA LYS A 144 -2.67 -14.49 15.67
C LYS A 144 -3.59 -13.75 16.65
N ASN A 145 -3.66 -12.42 16.55
CA ASN A 145 -4.34 -11.52 17.48
C ASN A 145 -5.67 -11.02 16.94
N ASP A 146 -5.75 -10.71 15.63
CA ASP A 146 -6.98 -10.18 15.01
C ASP A 146 -7.11 -10.50 13.50
N ALA A 147 -8.29 -10.21 12.95
CA ALA A 147 -8.50 -10.00 11.53
C ALA A 147 -8.52 -8.51 11.20
N TYR A 148 -8.23 -8.18 9.94
CA TYR A 148 -8.09 -6.80 9.47
C TYR A 148 -8.84 -6.58 8.17
N CYS A 149 -9.35 -5.38 7.99
CA CYS A 149 -9.75 -4.83 6.70
C CYS A 149 -8.88 -3.61 6.39
N GLY A 150 -8.09 -3.71 5.34
CA GLY A 150 -7.17 -2.65 4.97
C GLY A 150 -6.09 -2.45 6.04
N SER A 151 -6.04 -1.26 6.65
CA SER A 151 -5.10 -0.98 7.74
C SER A 151 -5.71 -1.14 9.14
N LEU A 152 -6.99 -1.51 9.27
CA LEU A 152 -7.71 -1.47 10.55
C LEU A 152 -8.07 -2.86 11.08
N PRO A 153 -7.96 -3.09 12.40
CA PRO A 153 -8.43 -4.32 13.05
C PRO A 153 -9.96 -4.40 13.04
N LEU A 154 -10.48 -5.62 13.02
CA LEU A 154 -11.91 -5.94 13.04
C LEU A 154 -12.41 -6.41 14.42
N PHE A 155 -11.51 -6.69 15.36
CA PHE A 155 -11.79 -7.23 16.69
C PHE A 155 -12.64 -8.50 16.67
N VAL A 156 -12.10 -9.51 16.00
CA VAL A 156 -12.73 -10.82 15.94
C VAL A 156 -12.45 -11.59 17.23
N ASP A 157 -13.50 -12.14 17.86
CA ASP A 157 -13.39 -12.90 19.12
C ASP A 157 -12.53 -14.17 18.99
N ASP A 158 -12.66 -14.89 17.87
CA ASP A 158 -11.88 -16.09 17.55
C ASP A 158 -11.33 -16.02 16.12
N VAL A 159 -10.12 -15.46 16.01
CA VAL A 159 -9.41 -15.24 14.73
C VAL A 159 -9.09 -16.54 13.99
N SER A 160 -8.94 -17.65 14.73
CA SER A 160 -8.68 -18.96 14.14
C SER A 160 -9.84 -19.41 13.26
N LYS A 161 -11.07 -19.02 13.65
CA LYS A 161 -12.32 -19.31 12.94
C LYS A 161 -12.77 -18.22 11.97
N PHE A 162 -12.01 -17.13 11.82
CA PHE A 162 -12.35 -16.06 10.88
C PHE A 162 -12.23 -16.52 9.42
N GLU A 163 -13.29 -16.31 8.65
CA GLU A 163 -13.42 -16.65 7.23
C GLU A 163 -13.96 -15.45 6.42
N VAL A 164 -13.49 -15.30 5.19
CA VAL A 164 -14.01 -14.30 4.23
C VAL A 164 -15.04 -14.99 3.34
N ILE A 165 -16.30 -14.53 3.34
CA ILE A 165 -17.36 -15.08 2.47
C ILE A 165 -17.46 -14.28 1.18
N GLU A 166 -17.35 -12.95 1.26
CA GLU A 166 -17.45 -12.07 0.11
C GLU A 166 -16.36 -11.00 0.12
N ARG A 167 -15.82 -10.71 -1.07
CA ARG A 167 -14.82 -9.68 -1.26
C ARG A 167 -15.45 -8.29 -1.14
N ALA A 168 -14.86 -7.47 -0.27
CA ALA A 168 -15.16 -6.05 -0.25
C ALA A 168 -14.67 -5.33 -1.51
N ARG A 169 -15.51 -4.41 -2.03
CA ARG A 169 -15.16 -3.56 -3.19
C ARG A 169 -14.10 -2.50 -2.85
N PHE A 170 -13.98 -2.11 -1.59
CA PHE A 170 -13.08 -1.05 -1.11
C PHE A 170 -12.34 -1.50 0.14
N SER A 171 -11.10 -1.04 0.31
CA SER A 171 -10.33 -1.17 1.55
C SER A 171 -10.62 0.02 2.47
N THR A 172 -10.44 -0.17 3.78
CA THR A 172 -10.39 0.95 4.72
C THR A 172 -8.94 1.28 5.03
N LEU A 173 -8.51 2.45 4.56
CA LEU A 173 -7.15 2.93 4.73
C LEU A 173 -7.15 4.13 5.68
N SER A 174 -6.50 3.97 6.83
CA SER A 174 -6.29 5.02 7.81
C SER A 174 -4.88 4.91 8.39
N SER A 175 -4.26 6.08 8.63
CA SER A 175 -3.00 6.11 9.37
C SER A 175 -3.25 5.85 10.85
N PHE A 176 -2.27 5.25 11.53
CA PHE A 176 -2.31 5.03 12.98
C PHE A 176 -2.70 6.31 13.75
N ASN A 177 -2.11 7.45 13.38
CA ASN A 177 -2.39 8.75 14.00
C ASN A 177 -3.79 9.29 13.67
N SER A 178 -4.33 9.03 12.48
CA SER A 178 -5.70 9.43 12.15
C SER A 178 -6.72 8.55 12.86
N PHE A 179 -6.38 7.27 13.06
CA PHE A 179 -7.22 6.30 13.73
C PHE A 179 -7.25 6.53 15.25
N LEU A 180 -6.09 6.72 15.88
CA LEU A 180 -5.98 6.93 17.33
C LEU A 180 -6.05 8.42 17.75
N GLY A 181 -5.87 9.36 16.82
CA GLY A 181 -5.60 10.76 17.14
C GLY A 181 -4.14 11.00 17.52
N LYS A 182 -3.60 12.21 17.25
CA LYS A 182 -2.28 12.63 17.76
C LYS A 182 -2.41 13.14 19.20
N GLU A 183 -1.35 13.13 19.99
CA GLU A 183 -1.29 13.85 21.28
C GLU A 183 -1.23 15.38 21.15
N ASN A 184 -0.90 15.91 19.95
CA ASN A 184 -0.58 17.33 19.73
C ASN A 184 -1.12 17.88 18.39
N ASP A 185 -2.33 17.50 17.95
CA ASP A 185 -2.95 18.12 16.76
C ASP A 185 -3.46 19.53 17.14
N PRO A 186 -3.02 20.63 16.48
CA PRO A 186 -3.45 21.98 16.82
C PRO A 186 -4.96 22.23 16.68
N ARG A 187 -5.72 21.32 16.04
CA ARG A 187 -7.19 21.29 16.04
C ARG A 187 -7.79 20.76 17.36
N GLU A 188 -6.98 20.22 18.28
CA GLU A 188 -7.40 19.73 19.62
C GLU A 188 -7.75 20.82 20.63
N LYS A 189 -7.66 22.11 20.25
CA LYS A 189 -7.92 23.21 21.19
C LYS A 189 -9.39 23.66 21.31
N SER A 190 -10.33 23.15 20.51
CA SER A 190 -11.73 23.53 20.66
C SER A 190 -12.54 22.47 21.41
N SER A 191 -12.75 22.73 22.70
CA SER A 191 -13.57 21.99 23.68
C SER A 191 -12.96 20.75 24.34
N GLU A 192 -13.17 20.65 25.65
CA GLU A 192 -12.87 19.49 26.49
C GLU A 192 -13.57 18.21 26.00
N TYR A 193 -14.72 18.38 25.33
CA TYR A 193 -15.46 17.30 24.68
C TYR A 193 -14.66 16.61 23.56
N GLU A 194 -14.03 17.36 22.66
CA GLU A 194 -13.22 16.76 21.58
C GLU A 194 -11.93 16.10 22.11
N ARG A 195 -11.35 16.62 23.20
CA ARG A 195 -10.23 15.98 23.90
C ARG A 195 -10.65 14.66 24.55
N ASN A 196 -11.75 14.65 25.29
CA ASN A 196 -12.29 13.44 25.92
C ASN A 196 -12.70 12.40 24.88
N LYS A 197 -13.28 12.81 23.75
CA LYS A 197 -13.65 11.94 22.63
C LYS A 197 -12.43 11.28 21.98
N HIS A 198 -11.34 12.03 21.74
CA HIS A 198 -10.10 11.45 21.21
C HIS A 198 -9.37 10.55 22.22
N GLU A 199 -9.28 10.95 23.49
CA GLU A 199 -8.62 10.14 24.54
C GLU A 199 -9.43 8.87 24.87
N TYR A 200 -10.76 8.95 24.78
CA TYR A 200 -11.69 7.82 24.81
C TYR A 200 -11.55 6.90 23.59
N ASN A 201 -11.27 7.47 22.41
CA ASN A 201 -10.99 6.68 21.22
C ASN A 201 -9.66 5.93 21.27
N ARG A 202 -8.62 6.52 21.89
CA ARG A 202 -7.30 5.88 22.10
C ARG A 202 -7.34 4.64 22.96
N LYS A 203 -8.28 4.57 23.92
CA LYS A 203 -8.34 3.49 24.92
C LYS A 203 -9.35 2.38 24.58
N LYS A 204 -10.25 2.56 23.60
CA LYS A 204 -11.49 1.77 23.55
C LYS A 204 -12.02 1.29 22.19
N TYR A 205 -11.51 1.77 21.04
CA TYR A 205 -12.17 1.53 19.74
C TYR A 205 -11.28 1.01 18.60
N GLY A 206 -11.93 0.23 17.74
CA GLY A 206 -11.50 -0.36 16.46
C GLY A 206 -12.52 -0.01 15.40
N PHE A 207 -12.22 -0.32 14.16
CA PHE A 207 -13.19 -0.18 13.08
C PHE A 207 -14.26 -1.26 13.25
N ILE A 208 -15.50 -0.87 13.52
CA ILE A 208 -16.57 -1.85 13.69
C ILE A 208 -17.45 -1.80 12.47
N THR A 209 -17.42 -2.91 11.76
CA THR A 209 -18.28 -3.17 10.63
C THR A 209 -19.56 -3.81 11.16
N GLU A 210 -20.70 -3.49 10.56
CA GLU A 210 -21.99 -4.16 10.84
C GLU A 210 -22.05 -5.58 10.29
N SER A 211 -20.93 -6.00 9.70
CA SER A 211 -20.86 -7.05 8.71
C SER A 211 -19.88 -8.15 9.09
N VAL A 212 -19.22 -8.06 10.26
CA VAL A 212 -18.66 -9.25 10.90
C VAL A 212 -19.81 -9.97 11.60
N ILE A 213 -20.31 -11.03 10.98
CA ILE A 213 -21.37 -11.88 11.50
C ILE A 213 -20.73 -13.12 12.12
N TYR A 214 -21.16 -13.49 13.31
CA TYR A 214 -20.78 -14.75 13.94
C TYR A 214 -21.83 -15.82 13.58
N SER A 215 -21.43 -16.92 12.95
CA SER A 215 -22.33 -18.04 12.71
C SER A 215 -22.56 -18.86 13.99
N GLU A 216 -23.62 -19.69 14.00
CA GLU A 216 -24.00 -20.52 15.16
C GLU A 216 -22.89 -21.47 15.64
N ASP A 217 -21.95 -21.85 14.76
CA ASP A 217 -20.75 -22.63 15.09
C ASP A 217 -19.59 -21.79 15.65
N GLY A 218 -19.82 -20.50 15.90
CA GLY A 218 -18.86 -19.56 16.47
C GLY A 218 -17.80 -19.06 15.50
N LYS A 219 -18.00 -19.21 14.17
CA LYS A 219 -17.10 -18.62 13.17
C LYS A 219 -17.45 -17.17 12.91
N ALA A 220 -16.44 -16.31 12.89
CA ALA A 220 -16.60 -14.93 12.45
C ALA A 220 -16.47 -14.86 10.93
N LYS A 221 -17.41 -14.17 10.27
CA LYS A 221 -17.49 -14.08 8.83
C LYS A 221 -17.77 -12.66 8.38
N THR A 222 -17.23 -12.26 7.23
CA THR A 222 -17.48 -10.92 6.65
C THR A 222 -18.19 -11.03 5.29
N ASP A 223 -19.34 -10.36 5.16
CA ASP A 223 -20.18 -10.37 3.95
C ASP A 223 -20.17 -9.03 3.19
N LYS A 224 -20.14 -7.90 3.90
CA LYS A 224 -20.07 -6.55 3.34
C LYS A 224 -19.18 -5.66 4.21
N LEU A 225 -18.83 -4.46 3.75
CA LEU A 225 -18.27 -3.43 4.62
C LEU A 225 -19.32 -2.33 4.74
N THR A 226 -19.92 -2.21 5.92
CA THR A 226 -20.71 -1.03 6.31
C THR A 226 -20.00 -0.40 7.50
N TYR A 227 -19.47 0.82 7.32
CA TYR A 227 -18.86 1.59 8.40
C TYR A 227 -19.97 2.15 9.28
N ILE A 228 -20.01 1.75 10.56
CA ILE A 228 -21.00 2.26 11.51
C ILE A 228 -20.40 3.18 12.57
N GLY A 229 -19.07 3.34 12.58
CA GLY A 229 -18.36 4.08 13.62
C GLY A 229 -17.63 3.15 14.60
N TYR A 230 -17.62 3.55 15.87
CA TYR A 230 -16.77 2.98 16.92
C TYR A 230 -17.65 2.33 18.01
N LYS A 231 -17.39 1.08 18.43
CA LYS A 231 -18.12 0.39 19.53
C LYS A 231 -17.22 0.11 20.72
N LEU A 232 -17.77 0.37 21.90
CA LEU A 232 -17.12 0.31 23.20
C LEU A 232 -16.64 -1.10 23.52
N VAL A 233 -15.34 -1.32 23.72
CA VAL A 233 -14.82 -2.54 24.37
C VAL A 233 -14.58 -2.24 25.85
N GLU A 234 -15.30 -2.88 26.76
CA GLU A 234 -15.04 -2.69 28.20
C GLU A 234 -13.63 -3.16 28.56
N ASP A 235 -12.95 -2.31 29.33
CA ASP A 235 -11.63 -2.56 29.89
C ASP A 235 -11.74 -3.73 30.87
N LYS A 236 -11.29 -4.93 30.47
CA LYS A 236 -11.16 -6.06 31.39
C LYS A 236 -9.98 -5.75 32.32
N ARG A 237 -10.30 -5.07 33.43
CA ARG A 237 -9.44 -4.96 34.62
C ARG A 237 -9.05 -6.34 35.15
#